data_AF-A0AAW2W4Z2-F1
#
_entry.id   AF-A0AAW2W4Z2-F1
#
_cell.length_a   1.000
_cell.length_b   1.000
_cell.length_c   1.000
_cell.angle_alpha   90.00
_cell.angle_beta   90.00
_cell.angle_gamma   90.00
#
_symmetry.space_group_name_H-M   'P 1'
#
loop_
_entity.id
_entity.type
_entity.pdbx_description
1 polymer ?
#
loop_
_entity_poly.entity_id
_entity_poly.type
_entity_poly.pdbx_seq_one_letter_code
_entity_poly.pdbx_strand_id
1 'polypeptide(L)'
;MTDPVQAQAWIQQHVRPYISQTKIKCITVGNEVLTGNNTQLMSYLLPAMQTVNGALANLGLSKEIFVTTAHSFGILGNSFPPSAGAFRQDLTEYIQSILNFHSQTHSPFLINAYPFFAYKDNPQQVSLNYALFQPDPGMTDSATNLHYDNMLYAQIDAVYSAIKALGHTDIQVKVSETGLAVERGSR
;
A
#
# COMPACT_ATOMS: atom_id res chain seq x y z
N MET A 1 12.61 -12.85 8.04
CA MET A 1 13.64 -12.02 8.71
C MET A 1 13.08 -11.49 10.03
N THR A 2 12.81 -12.39 10.97
CA THR A 2 12.29 -12.06 12.31
C THR A 2 13.38 -12.08 13.38
N ASP A 3 14.54 -12.67 13.09
CA ASP A 3 15.73 -12.65 13.93
C ASP A 3 16.43 -11.26 13.85
N PRO A 4 16.56 -10.53 14.98
CA PRO A 4 17.21 -9.23 15.03
C PRO A 4 18.66 -9.22 14.55
N VAL A 5 19.43 -10.29 14.82
CA VAL A 5 20.84 -10.38 14.42
C VAL A 5 20.93 -10.49 12.90
N GLN A 6 20.07 -11.31 12.29
CA GLN A 6 19.99 -11.44 10.83
C GLN A 6 19.54 -10.15 10.16
N ALA A 7 18.53 -9.47 10.72
CA ALA A 7 18.07 -8.19 10.18
C ALA A 7 19.15 -7.10 10.24
N GLN A 8 19.89 -7.01 11.35
CA GLN A 8 20.99 -6.06 11.47
C GLN A 8 22.11 -6.37 10.48
N ALA A 9 22.50 -7.65 10.34
CA ALA A 9 23.49 -8.07 9.36
C ALA A 9 23.05 -7.72 7.92
N TRP A 10 21.78 -7.97 7.59
CA TRP A 10 21.22 -7.63 6.28
C TRP A 10 21.30 -6.13 5.98
N ILE A 11 20.93 -5.27 6.94
CA ILE A 11 21.02 -3.80 6.75
C ILE A 11 22.48 -3.36 6.60
N GLN A 12 23.39 -3.91 7.41
CA GLN A 12 24.81 -3.59 7.33
C GLN A 12 25.44 -4.01 6.00
N GLN A 13 24.96 -5.10 5.39
CA GLN A 13 25.47 -5.61 4.12
C GLN A 13 24.82 -4.94 2.90
N HIS A 14 23.51 -4.68 2.94
CA HIS A 14 22.73 -4.30 1.76
C HIS A 14 22.25 -2.85 1.73
N VAL A 15 22.28 -2.15 2.86
CA VAL A 15 21.78 -0.76 2.95
C VAL A 15 22.92 0.18 3.31
N ARG A 16 23.57 -0.06 4.46
CA ARG A 16 24.57 0.85 5.04
C ARG A 16 25.73 1.23 4.10
N PRO A 17 26.27 0.35 3.24
CA PRO A 17 27.37 0.73 2.36
C PRO A 17 26.98 1.76 1.30
N TYR A 18 25.69 1.92 1.01
CA TYR A 18 25.19 2.69 -0.13
C TYR A 18 24.55 4.03 0.26
N ILE A 19 24.22 4.25 1.54
CA ILE A 19 23.44 5.44 1.97
C ILE A 19 24.13 6.78 1.70
N SER A 20 25.46 6.80 1.53
CA SER A 20 26.21 8.03 1.22
C SER A 20 26.13 8.45 -0.26
N GLN A 21 25.84 7.51 -1.17
CA GLN A 21 25.78 7.75 -2.62
C GLN A 21 24.38 7.55 -3.19
N THR A 22 23.55 6.76 -2.50
CA THR A 22 22.18 6.44 -2.89
C THR A 22 21.22 6.92 -1.82
N LYS A 23 20.25 7.74 -2.21
CA LYS A 23 19.20 8.24 -1.31
C LYS A 23 18.15 7.15 -1.05
N ILE A 24 18.51 6.17 -0.23
CA ILE A 24 17.57 5.14 0.23
C ILE A 24 16.59 5.80 1.20
N LYS A 25 15.29 5.70 0.91
CA LYS A 25 14.22 6.31 1.73
C LYS A 25 13.32 5.33 2.43
N CYS A 26 13.24 4.10 1.93
CA CYS A 26 12.40 3.10 2.54
C CYS A 26 12.94 1.69 2.32
N ILE A 27 12.48 0.79 3.19
CA ILE A 27 12.58 -0.65 3.00
C ILE A 27 11.16 -1.20 3.00
N THR A 28 10.76 -1.80 1.89
CA THR A 28 9.49 -2.52 1.75
C THR A 28 9.68 -3.97 2.18
N VAL A 29 9.13 -4.36 3.33
CA VAL A 29 9.15 -5.75 3.79
C VAL A 29 7.97 -6.47 3.17
N GLY A 30 8.23 -7.23 2.09
CA GLY A 30 7.22 -7.92 1.32
C GLY A 30 6.50 -7.04 0.30
N ASN A 31 5.85 -7.70 -0.65
CA ASN A 31 4.99 -7.10 -1.68
C ASN A 31 3.74 -7.96 -1.82
N GLU A 32 2.56 -7.35 -1.68
CA GLU A 32 1.23 -7.97 -1.84
C GLU A 32 1.01 -9.24 -1.00
N VAL A 33 1.66 -9.33 0.16
CA VAL A 33 1.69 -10.53 1.00
C VAL A 33 0.29 -10.95 1.47
N LEU A 34 -0.57 -9.98 1.81
CA LEU A 34 -1.91 -10.23 2.36
C LEU A 34 -2.94 -10.68 1.31
N THR A 35 -2.62 -10.59 0.02
CA THR A 35 -3.44 -11.15 -1.06
C THR A 35 -2.89 -12.46 -1.61
N GLY A 36 -1.74 -12.93 -1.09
CA GLY A 36 -1.18 -14.23 -1.42
C GLY A 36 -1.91 -15.39 -0.72
N ASN A 37 -1.52 -16.62 -1.06
CA ASN A 37 -2.12 -17.84 -0.50
C ASN A 37 -1.33 -18.42 0.70
N ASN A 38 -0.30 -17.70 1.18
CA ASN A 38 0.60 -18.20 2.23
C ASN A 38 0.32 -17.49 3.56
N THR A 39 -0.53 -18.11 4.39
CA THR A 39 -0.91 -17.60 5.72
C THR A 39 0.27 -17.47 6.68
N GLN A 40 1.32 -18.28 6.50
CA GLN A 40 2.56 -18.18 7.27
C GLN A 40 3.33 -16.90 6.93
N LEU A 41 3.35 -16.49 5.66
CA LEU A 41 3.97 -15.20 5.29
C LEU A 41 3.16 -14.02 5.82
N MET A 42 1.83 -14.12 5.86
CA MET A 42 0.98 -13.07 6.46
C MET A 42 1.28 -12.89 7.95
N SER A 43 1.41 -13.99 8.71
CA SER A 43 1.71 -13.93 10.14
C SER A 43 3.14 -13.47 10.46
N TYR A 44 4.08 -13.63 9.52
CA TYR A 44 5.45 -13.13 9.67
C TYR A 44 5.66 -11.70 9.20
N LEU A 45 4.69 -11.09 8.51
CA LEU A 45 4.86 -9.78 7.90
C LEU A 45 5.18 -8.69 8.93
N LEU A 46 4.29 -8.47 9.90
CA LEU A 46 4.49 -7.44 10.92
C LEU A 46 5.72 -7.72 11.81
N PRO A 47 5.94 -8.95 12.31
CA PRO A 47 7.18 -9.26 13.03
C PRO A 47 8.44 -8.93 12.23
N ALA A 48 8.47 -9.22 10.93
CA ALA A 48 9.61 -8.87 10.08
C ALA A 48 9.76 -7.34 9.92
N MET A 49 8.67 -6.59 9.75
CA MET A 49 8.70 -5.12 9.71
C MET A 49 9.27 -4.53 11.00
N GLN A 50 8.81 -5.02 12.16
CA GLN A 50 9.29 -4.59 13.47
C GLN A 50 10.78 -4.90 13.66
N THR A 51 11.22 -6.10 13.31
CA THR A 51 12.63 -6.50 13.40
C THR A 51 13.53 -5.62 12.53
N VAL A 52 13.13 -5.35 11.28
CA VAL A 52 13.89 -4.46 10.38
C VAL A 52 13.93 -3.02 10.92
N ASN A 53 12.80 -2.51 11.42
CA ASN A 53 12.74 -1.17 12.00
C ASN A 53 13.63 -1.04 13.25
N GLY A 54 13.62 -2.05 14.13
CA GLY A 54 14.49 -2.10 15.29
C GLY A 54 15.97 -2.11 14.90
N ALA A 55 16.34 -2.87 13.86
CA ALA A 55 17.70 -2.90 13.36
C ALA A 55 18.14 -1.57 12.73
N LEU A 56 17.25 -0.87 12.01
CA LEU A 56 17.51 0.51 11.55
C LEU A 56 17.71 1.47 12.72
N ALA A 57 16.88 1.37 13.77
CA ALA A 57 17.00 2.19 14.96
C ALA A 57 18.33 1.98 15.68
N ASN A 58 18.77 0.72 15.86
CA ASN A 58 20.06 0.38 16.46
C ASN A 58 21.26 0.95 15.68
N LEU A 59 21.11 1.12 14.37
CA LEU A 59 22.13 1.68 13.49
C LEU A 59 22.00 3.21 13.31
N GLY A 60 21.02 3.85 13.96
CA GLY A 60 20.77 5.29 13.85
C GLY A 60 20.15 5.73 12.52
N LEU A 61 19.57 4.81 11.74
CA LEU A 61 19.08 5.05 10.38
C LEU A 61 17.55 5.26 10.30
N SER A 62 16.82 5.00 11.39
CA SER A 62 15.34 5.04 11.40
C SER A 62 14.73 6.44 11.18
N LYS A 63 15.52 7.51 11.32
CA LYS A 63 15.07 8.88 10.99
C LYS A 63 15.07 9.18 9.49
N GLU A 64 15.86 8.44 8.71
CA GLU A 64 16.06 8.70 7.28
C GLU A 64 15.41 7.66 6.39
N ILE A 65 15.31 6.42 6.89
CA ILE A 65 14.79 5.25 6.20
C ILE A 65 13.61 4.71 7.01
N PHE A 66 12.41 4.78 6.45
CA PHE A 66 11.22 4.19 7.07
C PHE A 66 11.00 2.75 6.58
N VAL A 67 10.39 1.93 7.42
CA VAL A 67 9.96 0.57 7.05
C VAL A 67 8.49 0.60 6.71
N THR A 68 8.10 -0.08 5.63
CA THR A 68 6.70 -0.24 5.23
C THR A 68 6.51 -1.56 4.48
N THR A 69 5.30 -1.83 4.00
CA THR A 69 4.99 -2.97 3.13
C THR A 69 4.02 -2.52 2.04
N ALA A 70 4.15 -3.07 0.84
CA ALA A 70 3.27 -2.74 -0.28
C ALA A 70 2.09 -3.70 -0.34
N HIS A 71 0.89 -3.14 -0.45
CA HIS A 71 -0.35 -3.90 -0.50
C HIS A 71 -0.98 -3.85 -1.89
N SER A 72 -1.54 -4.96 -2.36
CA SER A 72 -2.44 -4.96 -3.51
C SER A 72 -3.74 -4.25 -3.15
N PHE A 73 -4.40 -3.62 -4.13
CA PHE A 73 -5.77 -3.13 -3.93
C PHE A 73 -6.78 -4.22 -3.50
N GLY A 74 -6.47 -5.50 -3.76
CA GLY A 74 -7.29 -6.64 -3.37
C GLY A 74 -7.42 -6.93 -1.86
N ILE A 75 -6.79 -6.10 -1.01
CA ILE A 75 -7.02 -6.16 0.45
C ILE A 75 -8.33 -5.46 0.87
N LEU A 76 -8.95 -4.67 0.00
CA LEU A 76 -10.24 -4.03 0.27
C LEU A 76 -11.38 -5.03 0.04
N GLY A 77 -12.32 -5.09 0.98
CA GLY A 77 -13.56 -5.84 0.87
C GLY A 77 -14.68 -4.98 0.26
N ASN A 78 -14.64 -3.67 0.53
CA ASN A 78 -15.48 -2.68 -0.14
C ASN A 78 -14.62 -1.48 -0.57
N SER A 79 -14.89 -0.94 -1.75
CA SER A 79 -14.20 0.25 -2.28
C SER A 79 -15.15 1.24 -2.98
N PHE A 80 -16.46 0.95 -3.02
CA PHE A 80 -17.44 1.80 -3.67
C PHE A 80 -18.69 2.02 -2.78
N PRO A 81 -19.17 3.28 -2.64
CA PRO A 81 -18.45 4.51 -3.00
C PRO A 81 -17.15 4.65 -2.17
N PRO A 82 -16.18 5.49 -2.57
CA PRO A 82 -14.90 5.62 -1.88
C PRO A 82 -15.03 5.87 -0.37
N SER A 83 -16.00 6.66 0.08
CA SER A 83 -16.27 6.93 1.51
C SER A 83 -16.63 5.70 2.32
N ALA A 84 -17.10 4.63 1.66
CA ALA A 84 -17.47 3.36 2.27
C ALA A 84 -16.33 2.32 2.19
N GLY A 85 -15.13 2.74 1.81
CA GLY A 85 -13.94 1.89 1.75
C GLY A 85 -13.73 1.12 3.06
N ALA A 86 -13.52 -0.18 2.95
CA ALA A 86 -13.29 -1.07 4.08
C ALA A 86 -12.37 -2.22 3.68
N PHE A 87 -11.44 -2.60 4.58
CA PHE A 87 -10.61 -3.78 4.40
C PHE A 87 -11.44 -5.07 4.46
N ARG A 88 -10.96 -6.13 3.81
CA ARG A 88 -11.57 -7.45 3.92
C ARG A 88 -11.55 -7.91 5.38
N GLN A 89 -12.66 -8.49 5.82
CA GLN A 89 -12.85 -8.91 7.21
C GLN A 89 -11.82 -9.95 7.67
N ASP A 90 -11.40 -10.85 6.78
CA ASP A 90 -10.42 -11.89 7.09
C ASP A 90 -8.97 -11.36 7.21
N LEU A 91 -8.72 -10.12 6.77
CA LEU A 91 -7.42 -9.46 6.86
C LEU A 91 -7.36 -8.39 7.97
N THR A 92 -8.49 -8.04 8.58
CA THR A 92 -8.61 -6.90 9.51
C THR A 92 -7.61 -6.97 10.66
N GLU A 93 -7.40 -8.13 11.29
CA GLU A 93 -6.46 -8.25 12.42
C GLU A 93 -5.00 -7.97 12.01
N TYR A 94 -4.57 -8.48 10.85
CA TYR A 94 -3.25 -8.21 10.30
C TYR A 94 -3.09 -6.73 9.96
N ILE A 95 -4.07 -6.16 9.26
CA ILE A 95 -4.03 -4.77 8.80
C ILE A 95 -4.08 -3.81 9.99
N GLN A 96 -4.97 -4.00 10.96
CA GLN A 96 -5.03 -3.18 12.18
C GLN A 96 -3.67 -3.11 12.87
N SER A 97 -2.99 -4.25 13.01
CA SER A 97 -1.69 -4.32 13.66
C SER A 97 -0.60 -3.60 12.83
N ILE A 98 -0.67 -3.68 11.50
CA ILE A 98 0.22 -2.97 10.58
C ILE A 98 -0.04 -1.46 10.60
N LEU A 99 -1.30 -1.02 10.65
CA LEU A 99 -1.65 0.40 10.79
C LEU A 99 -1.15 0.98 12.11
N ASN A 100 -1.29 0.24 13.22
CA ASN A 100 -0.72 0.64 14.51
C ASN A 100 0.80 0.84 14.41
N PHE A 101 1.51 -0.04 13.69
CA PHE A 101 2.93 0.13 13.42
C PHE A 101 3.23 1.38 12.58
N HIS A 102 2.45 1.63 11.52
CA HIS A 102 2.60 2.82 10.69
C HIS A 102 2.42 4.12 11.47
N SER A 103 1.37 4.19 12.30
CA SER A 103 1.11 5.32 13.18
C SER A 103 2.27 5.56 14.16
N GLN A 104 2.74 4.51 14.85
CA GLN A 104 3.85 4.58 15.81
C GLN A 104 5.19 5.00 15.19
N THR A 105 5.43 4.61 13.93
CA THR A 105 6.70 4.87 13.23
C THR A 105 6.63 6.06 12.27
N HIS A 106 5.46 6.69 12.15
CA HIS A 106 5.16 7.72 11.14
C HIS A 106 5.53 7.29 9.71
N SER A 107 5.38 5.99 9.41
CA SER A 107 5.63 5.45 8.08
C SER A 107 4.34 5.42 7.24
N PRO A 108 4.43 5.58 5.91
CA PRO A 108 3.26 5.58 5.05
C PRO A 108 2.73 4.16 4.82
N PHE A 109 1.44 4.07 4.53
CA PHE A 109 0.78 2.88 3.98
C PHE A 109 0.97 2.86 2.47
N LEU A 110 1.59 1.81 1.92
CA LEU A 110 1.82 1.69 0.48
C LEU A 110 0.73 0.85 -0.18
N ILE A 111 0.18 1.36 -1.28
CA ILE A 111 -0.84 0.67 -2.08
C ILE A 111 -0.42 0.58 -3.55
N ASN A 112 -0.54 -0.62 -4.12
CA ASN A 112 -0.44 -0.88 -5.55
C ASN A 112 -1.85 -0.67 -6.15
N ALA A 113 -2.02 0.44 -6.85
CA ALA A 113 -3.31 0.89 -7.38
C ALA A 113 -3.28 0.89 -8.91
N TYR A 114 -4.00 -0.06 -9.51
CA TYR A 114 -4.07 -0.26 -10.95
C TYR A 114 -5.51 -0.04 -11.43
N PRO A 115 -5.90 1.21 -11.79
CA PRO A 115 -7.23 1.52 -12.33
C PRO A 115 -7.68 0.60 -13.48
N PHE A 116 -6.72 0.18 -14.32
CA PHE A 116 -7.00 -0.67 -15.47
C PHE A 116 -7.65 -2.02 -15.09
N PHE A 117 -7.30 -2.61 -13.95
CA PHE A 117 -7.92 -3.87 -13.55
C PHE A 117 -9.41 -3.71 -13.24
N ALA A 118 -9.82 -2.58 -12.66
CA ALA A 118 -11.25 -2.30 -12.45
C ALA A 118 -12.02 -2.16 -13.78
N TYR A 119 -11.42 -1.52 -14.79
CA TYR A 119 -11.97 -1.49 -16.16
C TYR A 119 -12.05 -2.89 -16.76
N LYS A 120 -10.97 -3.67 -16.68
CA LYS A 120 -10.91 -5.02 -17.26
C LYS A 120 -11.96 -5.95 -16.65
N ASP A 121 -12.19 -5.84 -15.35
CA ASP A 121 -13.09 -6.73 -14.62
C ASP A 121 -14.57 -6.32 -14.77
N ASN A 122 -14.85 -5.03 -15.00
CA ASN A 122 -16.21 -4.52 -15.18
C ASN A 122 -16.31 -3.39 -16.23
N PRO A 123 -16.04 -3.67 -17.52
CA PRO A 123 -15.97 -2.64 -18.56
C PRO A 123 -17.33 -2.01 -18.91
N GLN A 124 -18.43 -2.57 -18.40
CA GLN A 124 -19.78 -2.03 -18.59
C GLN A 124 -20.12 -0.91 -17.60
N GLN A 125 -19.48 -0.90 -16.42
CA GLN A 125 -19.73 0.10 -15.38
C GLN A 125 -18.53 1.02 -15.17
N VAL A 126 -17.32 0.53 -15.43
CA VAL A 126 -16.09 1.32 -15.39
C VAL A 126 -15.71 1.67 -16.83
N SER A 127 -15.72 2.95 -17.17
CA SER A 127 -15.29 3.38 -18.50
C SER A 127 -13.76 3.29 -18.61
N LEU A 128 -13.28 3.09 -19.85
CA LEU A 128 -11.84 3.17 -20.11
C LEU A 128 -11.30 4.58 -19.84
N ASN A 129 -12.07 5.62 -20.18
CA ASN A 129 -11.65 7.01 -19.97
C ASN A 129 -11.38 7.32 -18.49
N TYR A 130 -12.27 6.86 -17.61
CA TYR A 130 -12.15 7.01 -16.16
C TYR A 130 -10.89 6.33 -15.60
N ALA A 131 -10.50 5.18 -16.16
CA ALA A 131 -9.26 4.49 -15.81
C ALA A 131 -7.99 5.13 -16.40
N LEU A 132 -8.11 5.86 -17.52
CA LEU A 132 -7.00 6.49 -18.25
C LEU A 132 -6.83 7.99 -17.97
N PHE A 133 -7.52 8.54 -16.97
CA PHE A 133 -7.51 9.98 -16.66
C PHE A 133 -7.91 10.84 -17.88
N GLN A 134 -8.76 10.30 -18.75
CA GLN A 134 -9.33 11.02 -19.88
C GLN A 134 -10.66 11.65 -19.47
N PRO A 135 -11.17 12.64 -20.21
CA PRO A 135 -12.47 13.24 -19.93
C PRO A 135 -13.56 12.17 -19.78
N ASP A 136 -14.19 12.18 -18.60
CA ASP A 136 -15.22 11.24 -18.19
C ASP A 136 -16.19 11.96 -17.23
N PRO A 137 -17.51 11.65 -17.26
CA PRO A 137 -18.45 12.20 -16.28
C PRO A 137 -18.13 11.80 -14.84
N GLY A 138 -17.26 10.80 -14.60
CA GLY A 138 -16.80 10.41 -13.28
C GLY A 138 -17.91 9.90 -12.38
N MET A 139 -17.69 9.99 -11.08
CA MET A 139 -18.69 9.67 -10.08
C MET A 139 -18.65 10.64 -8.91
N THR A 140 -19.81 10.90 -8.32
CA THR A 140 -19.93 11.71 -7.09
C THR A 140 -20.29 10.79 -5.94
N ASP A 141 -19.43 10.79 -4.92
CA ASP A 141 -19.65 10.05 -3.69
C ASP A 141 -20.78 10.73 -2.89
N SER A 142 -21.87 10.01 -2.64
CA SER A 142 -23.08 10.58 -2.05
C SER A 142 -22.95 10.91 -0.56
N ALA A 143 -21.99 10.33 0.15
CA ALA A 143 -21.80 10.58 1.57
C ALA A 143 -20.91 11.81 1.81
N THR A 144 -19.95 12.06 0.90
CA THR A 144 -18.95 13.13 1.04
C THR A 144 -19.17 14.29 0.06
N ASN A 145 -19.99 14.11 -0.97
CA ASN A 145 -20.13 15.00 -2.13
C ASN A 145 -18.83 15.25 -2.90
N LEU A 146 -17.80 14.42 -2.69
CA LEU A 146 -16.56 14.49 -3.47
C LEU A 146 -16.81 13.92 -4.86
N HIS A 147 -16.33 14.65 -5.87
CA HIS A 147 -16.39 14.24 -7.26
C HIS A 147 -15.05 13.63 -7.67
N TYR A 148 -15.09 12.42 -8.21
CA TYR A 148 -13.95 11.71 -8.75
C TYR A 148 -14.12 11.63 -10.26
N ASP A 149 -13.30 12.39 -10.98
CA ASP A 149 -13.21 12.38 -12.44
C ASP A 149 -12.22 11.33 -12.96
N ASN A 150 -11.47 10.68 -12.05
CA ASN A 150 -10.58 9.58 -12.37
C ASN A 150 -10.57 8.49 -11.28
N MET A 151 -10.36 7.25 -11.72
CA MET A 151 -10.42 6.07 -10.86
C MET A 151 -9.30 6.02 -9.82
N LEU A 152 -8.10 6.52 -10.12
CA LEU A 152 -6.99 6.43 -9.17
C LEU A 152 -7.27 7.25 -7.91
N TYR A 153 -7.89 8.44 -8.04
CA TYR A 153 -8.28 9.24 -6.88
C TYR A 153 -9.37 8.54 -6.07
N ALA A 154 -10.38 7.97 -6.73
CA ALA A 154 -11.40 7.17 -6.05
C ALA A 154 -10.81 5.97 -5.30
N GLN A 155 -9.84 5.27 -5.90
CA GLN A 155 -9.15 4.16 -5.26
C GLN A 155 -8.34 4.60 -4.03
N ILE A 156 -7.59 5.70 -4.13
CA ILE A 156 -6.79 6.22 -3.01
C ILE A 156 -7.71 6.64 -1.85
N ASP A 157 -8.83 7.31 -2.11
CA ASP A 157 -9.76 7.75 -1.07
C ASP A 157 -10.54 6.58 -0.45
N ALA A 158 -10.78 5.50 -1.20
CA ALA A 158 -11.29 4.25 -0.64
C ALA A 158 -10.31 3.65 0.39
N VAL A 159 -9.00 3.71 0.12
CA VAL A 159 -7.96 3.26 1.07
C VAL A 159 -7.94 4.17 2.30
N TYR A 160 -7.96 5.50 2.13
CA TYR A 160 -8.04 6.42 3.28
C TYR A 160 -9.28 6.17 4.13
N SER A 161 -10.43 5.93 3.51
CA SER A 161 -11.68 5.61 4.21
C SER A 161 -11.57 4.30 5.00
N ALA A 162 -10.95 3.27 4.42
CA ALA A 162 -10.72 1.99 5.09
C ALA A 162 -9.76 2.13 6.30
N ILE A 163 -8.69 2.91 6.17
CA ILE A 163 -7.75 3.22 7.26
C ILE A 163 -8.47 3.98 8.38
N LYS A 164 -9.28 4.97 8.02
CA LYS A 164 -10.09 5.76 8.96
C LYS A 164 -11.11 4.91 9.71
N ALA A 165 -11.74 3.95 9.04
CA ALA A 165 -12.67 3.01 9.67
C ALA A 165 -12.02 2.15 10.76
N LEU A 166 -10.69 1.94 10.69
CA LEU A 166 -9.88 1.27 11.70
C LEU A 166 -9.24 2.22 12.73
N GLY A 167 -9.71 3.48 12.78
CA GLY A 167 -9.36 4.46 13.83
C GLY A 167 -8.11 5.28 13.54
N HIS A 168 -7.51 5.18 12.35
CA HIS A 168 -6.29 5.90 12.00
C HIS A 168 -6.57 7.07 11.06
N THR A 169 -6.08 8.26 11.41
CA THR A 169 -6.24 9.50 10.61
C THR A 169 -4.92 10.20 10.31
N ASP A 170 -3.84 9.66 10.84
CA ASP A 170 -2.47 10.18 10.83
C ASP A 170 -1.57 9.47 9.81
N ILE A 171 -2.04 8.39 9.19
CA ILE A 171 -1.28 7.57 8.26
C ILE A 171 -1.45 8.11 6.83
N GLN A 172 -0.33 8.49 6.20
CA GLN A 172 -0.31 8.86 4.79
C GLN A 172 -0.37 7.63 3.89
N VAL A 173 -1.25 7.65 2.89
CA VAL A 173 -1.27 6.66 1.80
C VAL A 173 -0.34 7.12 0.68
N LYS A 174 0.48 6.20 0.15
CA LYS A 174 1.29 6.44 -1.06
C LYS A 174 1.09 5.31 -2.05
N VAL A 175 0.99 5.67 -3.33
CA VAL A 175 0.96 4.69 -4.42
C VAL A 175 2.37 4.14 -4.63
N SER A 176 2.57 2.84 -4.41
CA SER A 176 3.85 2.16 -4.66
C SER A 176 3.96 1.65 -6.09
N GLU A 177 2.84 1.25 -6.68
CA GLU A 177 2.77 0.80 -8.06
C GLU A 177 1.47 1.27 -8.72
N THR A 178 1.57 1.67 -9.98
CA THR A 178 0.43 1.98 -10.85
C THR A 178 0.92 1.91 -12.30
N GLY A 179 0.04 1.55 -13.24
CA GLY A 179 0.44 1.39 -14.63
C GLY A 179 -0.62 0.75 -15.50
N LEU A 180 -0.27 0.60 -16.77
CA LEU A 180 -1.09 -0.02 -17.81
C LEU A 180 -0.18 -0.87 -18.71
N ALA A 181 -0.56 -2.13 -18.95
CA ALA A 181 0.13 -2.94 -19.94
C ALA A 181 -0.20 -2.42 -21.34
N VAL A 182 0.84 -2.08 -22.13
CA VAL A 182 0.70 -1.82 -23.55
C VAL A 182 1.20 -3.04 -24.31
N GLU A 183 0.36 -3.61 -25.17
CA GLU A 183 0.81 -4.66 -26.08
C GLU A 183 1.81 -4.05 -27.07
N ARG A 184 2.99 -4.64 -27.24
CA ARG A 184 3.81 -4.35 -28.42
C ARG A 184 3.09 -4.99 -29.60
N GLY A 185 2.32 -4.19 -30.34
CA GLY A 185 1.77 -4.62 -31.62
C GLY A 185 2.88 -5.22 -32.48
N SER A 186 2.62 -6.40 -33.03
CA SER A 186 3.49 -7.08 -33.98
C SER A 186 3.88 -6.10 -35.08
N ARG A 187 5.16 -5.70 -35.12
CA ARG A 187 5.73 -5.02 -36.28
C ARG A 187 6.04 -6.05 -37.36
#